data_AF-A0A7J9CPR0-F1
#
_entry.id   AF-A0A7J9CPR0-F1
#
_cell.length_a   1.000
_cell.length_b   1.000
_cell.length_c   1.000
_cell.angle_alpha   90.00
_cell.angle_beta   90.00
_cell.angle_gamma   90.00
#
_symmetry.space_group_name_H-M   'P 1'
#
loop_
_entity.id
_entity.type
_entity.pdbx_description
1 polymer ?
#
loop_
_entity_poly.entity_id
_entity_poly.type
_entity_poly.pdbx_seq_one_letter_code
_entity_poly.pdbx_strand_id
1 'polypeptide(L)'
;MEDQMVKVVGERFCVPYTIELVVKRKLQSFSTSLYEAFDATGNILLQVDGGVWKFQKKMVMKDPAGLPVATLREKALSWKHQWMIHQGESSERNHFLCTVQKSNALRIKNNLDVFLGNRYKDHGRDFHVTGSFSSLSFKVIRANTVIAEVRHNFTWGSCKGKESFKVKVYPEVDYAFIVALLVIMNESYGH
;
A
#
# COMPACT_ATOMS: atom_id res chain seq x y z
N MET A 1 -11.50 -1.96 -26.28
CA MET A 1 -11.76 -1.71 -24.85
C MET A 1 -10.42 -1.27 -24.31
N GLU A 2 -10.22 0.03 -24.09
CA GLU A 2 -8.89 0.58 -23.77
C GLU A 2 -8.37 -0.07 -22.48
N ASP A 3 -7.24 -0.75 -22.60
CA ASP A 3 -6.51 -1.33 -21.46
C ASP A 3 -5.92 -0.15 -20.68
N GLN A 4 -6.71 0.38 -19.75
CA GLN A 4 -6.37 1.62 -19.08
C GLN A 4 -5.43 1.30 -17.92
N MET A 5 -4.12 1.45 -18.17
CA MET A 5 -3.04 1.41 -17.17
C MET A 5 -3.48 1.97 -15.81
N VAL A 6 -3.22 1.20 -14.75
CA VAL A 6 -3.50 1.61 -13.36
C VAL A 6 -2.31 2.38 -12.82
N LYS A 7 -2.23 3.68 -13.16
CA LYS A 7 -1.20 4.60 -12.67
C LYS A 7 -1.73 5.48 -11.54
N VAL A 8 -1.19 5.31 -10.33
CA VAL A 8 -1.65 6.07 -9.14
C VAL A 8 -0.52 6.92 -8.57
N VAL A 9 0.66 6.35 -8.37
CA VAL A 9 1.85 7.03 -7.87
C VAL A 9 2.69 7.59 -9.02
N GLY A 10 2.87 6.80 -10.09
CA GLY A 10 3.57 7.24 -11.27
C GLY A 10 3.74 6.16 -12.33
N GLU A 11 3.75 6.57 -13.59
CA GLU A 11 3.86 5.68 -14.76
C GLU A 11 5.16 4.85 -14.77
N ARG A 12 6.24 5.39 -14.22
CA ARG A 12 7.52 4.67 -14.07
C ARG A 12 7.45 3.42 -13.18
N PHE A 13 6.38 3.26 -12.41
CA PHE A 13 6.11 2.09 -11.57
C PHE A 13 5.16 1.09 -12.24
N CYS A 14 4.83 1.29 -13.52
CA CYS A 14 4.02 0.37 -14.31
C CYS A 14 4.93 -0.38 -15.28
N VAL A 15 4.80 -1.69 -15.35
CA VAL A 15 5.56 -2.55 -16.26
C VAL A 15 4.61 -3.37 -17.14
N PRO A 16 4.97 -3.71 -18.39
CA PRO A 16 4.07 -4.38 -19.34
C PRO A 16 3.91 -5.89 -19.08
N TYR A 17 4.47 -6.40 -17.98
CA TYR A 17 4.42 -7.80 -17.60
C TYR A 17 4.03 -7.95 -16.13
N THR A 18 3.65 -9.16 -15.73
CA THR A 18 3.42 -9.44 -14.30
C THR A 18 4.76 -9.38 -13.57
N ILE A 19 4.84 -8.56 -12.53
CA ILE A 19 6.02 -8.47 -11.66
C ILE A 19 5.73 -9.13 -10.32
N GLU A 20 6.67 -9.98 -9.88
CA GLU A 20 6.67 -10.55 -8.55
C GLU A 20 7.67 -9.82 -7.68
N LEU A 21 7.21 -9.37 -6.52
CA LEU A 21 8.01 -8.68 -5.52
C LEU A 21 8.04 -9.47 -4.22
N VAL A 22 9.15 -9.36 -3.51
CA VAL A 22 9.25 -9.75 -2.11
C VAL A 22 9.29 -8.48 -1.29
N VAL A 23 8.31 -8.27 -0.43
CA VAL A 23 8.32 -7.14 0.52
C VAL A 23 8.70 -7.66 1.89
N LYS A 24 9.72 -7.09 2.50
CA LYS A 24 10.15 -7.43 3.87
C LYS A 24 9.82 -6.29 4.80
N ARG A 25 9.21 -6.58 5.95
CA ARG A 25 9.04 -5.65 7.06
C ARG A 25 10.09 -5.93 8.12
N LYS A 26 10.64 -4.88 8.69
CA LYS A 26 11.48 -4.91 9.89
C LYS A 26 10.99 -3.83 10.86
N LEU A 27 10.69 -4.21 12.09
CA LEU A 27 10.51 -3.25 13.18
C LEU A 27 11.88 -2.68 13.58
N GLN A 28 12.03 -1.36 13.50
CA GLN A 28 13.26 -0.67 13.90
C GLN A 28 13.21 -0.23 15.37
N SER A 29 12.03 0.15 15.85
CA SER A 29 11.73 0.48 17.25
C SER A 29 10.25 0.19 17.53
N PHE A 30 9.80 0.44 18.76
CA PHE A 30 8.40 0.32 19.16
C PHE A 30 7.44 1.19 18.33
N SER A 31 7.93 2.29 17.76
CA SER A 31 7.13 3.26 17.01
C SER A 31 7.54 3.41 15.54
N THR A 32 8.55 2.67 15.07
CA THR A 32 9.10 2.83 13.72
C THR A 32 9.23 1.50 12.98
N SER A 33 8.84 1.51 11.72
CA SER A 33 8.86 0.36 10.82
C SER A 33 9.57 0.70 9.51
N LEU A 34 10.23 -0.31 8.96
CA LEU A 34 10.90 -0.28 7.66
C LEU A 34 10.33 -1.39 6.79
N TYR A 35 9.98 -1.05 5.57
CA TYR A 35 9.59 -1.98 4.51
C TYR A 35 10.55 -1.84 3.34
N GLU A 36 10.96 -2.95 2.76
CA GLU A 36 11.84 -3.01 1.61
C GLU A 36 11.22 -3.94 0.57
N ALA A 37 10.96 -3.42 -0.63
CA ALA A 37 10.42 -4.18 -1.75
C ALA A 37 11.55 -4.55 -2.71
N PHE A 38 11.67 -5.85 -2.97
CA PHE A 38 12.69 -6.43 -3.84
C PHE A 38 12.06 -7.04 -5.08
N ASP A 39 12.74 -6.96 -6.21
CA ASP A 39 12.39 -7.73 -7.40
C ASP A 39 12.80 -9.22 -7.26
N ALA A 40 12.48 -10.03 -8.28
CA ALA A 40 12.83 -11.45 -8.31
C ALA A 40 14.35 -11.73 -8.32
N THR A 41 15.18 -10.75 -8.70
CA THR A 41 16.64 -10.87 -8.71
C THR A 41 17.28 -10.41 -7.39
N GLY A 42 16.49 -9.80 -6.49
CA GLY A 42 16.95 -9.31 -5.20
C GLY A 42 17.36 -7.85 -5.18
N ASN A 43 17.11 -7.09 -6.25
CA ASN A 43 17.36 -5.64 -6.24
C ASN A 43 16.25 -4.92 -5.49
N ILE A 44 16.62 -3.90 -4.70
CA ILE A 44 15.66 -3.03 -4.03
C ILE A 44 15.00 -2.14 -5.08
N LEU A 45 13.67 -2.12 -5.12
CA LEU A 45 12.89 -1.22 -5.95
C LEU A 45 12.31 -0.05 -5.17
N LEU A 46 11.92 -0.29 -3.91
CA LEU A 46 11.31 0.71 -3.04
C LEU A 46 11.70 0.46 -1.59
N GLN A 47 11.91 1.55 -0.86
CA GLN A 47 12.05 1.53 0.59
C GLN A 47 10.93 2.39 1.20
N VAL A 48 10.26 1.89 2.24
CA VAL A 48 9.23 2.64 2.97
C VAL A 48 9.57 2.66 4.44
N ASP A 49 9.87 3.85 4.96
CA ASP A 49 10.22 4.02 6.36
C ASP A 49 9.34 5.08 7.01
N GLY A 50 9.13 4.95 8.31
CA GLY A 50 8.35 5.90 9.06
C GLY A 50 7.94 5.37 10.42
N GLY A 51 6.99 6.07 11.01
CA GLY A 51 6.54 5.75 12.35
C GLY A 51 5.43 6.63 12.86
N VAL A 52 5.16 6.48 14.15
CA VAL A 52 4.14 7.26 14.86
C VAL A 52 4.77 8.49 15.47
N TRP A 53 4.29 9.68 15.09
CA TRP A 53 4.66 10.95 15.71
C TRP A 53 3.41 11.75 16.06
N LYS A 54 3.30 12.25 17.30
CA LYS A 54 2.12 13.00 17.79
C LYS A 54 0.78 12.27 17.52
N PHE A 55 0.73 10.97 17.79
CA PHE A 55 -0.45 10.10 17.56
C PHE A 55 -0.90 9.98 16.09
N GLN A 56 -0.02 10.30 15.13
CA GLN A 56 -0.28 10.14 13.71
C GLN A 56 0.80 9.26 13.09
N LYS A 57 0.40 8.29 12.28
CA LYS A 57 1.33 7.50 11.47
C LYS A 57 1.70 8.25 10.20
N LYS A 58 2.99 8.37 9.93
CA LYS A 58 3.54 8.87 8.66
C LYS A 58 4.57 7.87 8.16
N MET A 59 4.40 7.43 6.92
CA MET A 59 5.36 6.60 6.18
C MET A 59 5.78 7.33 4.91
N VAL A 60 7.06 7.29 4.56
CA VAL A 60 7.61 7.86 3.33
C VAL A 60 8.18 6.72 2.50
N MET A 61 7.69 6.60 1.27
CA MET A 61 8.21 5.69 0.27
C MET A 61 9.26 6.41 -0.56
N LYS A 62 10.39 5.76 -0.78
CA LYS A 62 11.54 6.26 -1.54
C LYS A 62 11.93 5.24 -2.62
N ASP A 63 12.48 5.75 -3.71
CA ASP A 63 13.11 4.94 -4.75
C ASP A 63 14.54 4.50 -4.33
N PRO A 64 15.25 3.70 -5.14
CA PRO A 64 16.57 3.20 -4.78
C PRO A 64 17.64 4.31 -4.66
N ALA A 65 17.40 5.49 -5.24
CA ALA A 65 18.27 6.66 -5.08
C ALA A 65 17.97 7.46 -3.79
N GLY A 66 16.96 7.03 -3.02
CA GLY A 66 16.53 7.69 -1.79
C GLY A 66 15.60 8.89 -2.03
N LEU A 67 15.15 9.11 -3.27
CA LEU A 67 14.23 10.21 -3.56
C LEU A 67 12.80 9.84 -3.16
N PRO A 68 12.06 10.75 -2.51
CA PRO A 68 10.71 10.46 -2.05
C PRO A 68 9.74 10.30 -3.24
N VAL A 69 9.01 9.20 -3.21
CA VAL A 69 8.05 8.78 -4.23
C VAL A 69 6.62 9.07 -3.79
N ALA A 70 6.27 8.70 -2.56
CA ALA A 70 4.94 8.91 -2.00
C ALA A 70 5.00 8.98 -0.48
N THR A 71 4.03 9.68 0.12
CA THR A 71 3.86 9.78 1.57
C THR A 71 2.49 9.25 1.97
N LEU A 72 2.48 8.30 2.90
CA LEU A 72 1.28 7.69 3.49
C LEU A 72 1.05 8.31 4.86
N ARG A 73 -0.14 8.86 5.10
CA ARG A 73 -0.48 9.47 6.39
C ARG A 73 -1.81 8.96 6.90
N GLU A 74 -1.83 8.54 8.15
CA GLU A 74 -3.08 8.29 8.86
C GLU A 74 -3.73 9.63 9.24
N LYS A 75 -5.01 9.78 8.95
CA LYS A 75 -5.79 10.95 9.35
C LYS A 75 -6.08 10.87 10.85
N ALA A 76 -5.53 11.80 11.63
CA ALA A 76 -5.84 11.90 13.05
C ALA A 76 -7.34 11.98 13.33
N LEU A 77 -7.75 11.40 14.45
CA LEU A 77 -9.12 11.43 14.97
C LEU A 77 -10.17 10.86 13.99
N SER A 78 -9.74 10.09 13.00
CA SER A 78 -10.66 9.39 12.10
C SER A 78 -11.11 8.08 12.73
N TRP A 79 -12.39 7.98 13.09
CA TRP A 79 -13.02 6.73 13.56
C TRP A 79 -12.88 5.56 12.57
N LYS A 80 -12.46 5.80 11.33
CA LYS A 80 -12.34 4.79 10.27
C LYS A 80 -10.90 4.38 9.94
N HIS A 81 -9.88 4.83 10.70
CA HIS A 81 -8.46 4.62 10.36
C HIS A 81 -8.16 4.96 8.89
N GLN A 82 -8.58 6.15 8.49
CA GLN A 82 -8.45 6.60 7.11
C GLN A 82 -7.00 7.00 6.81
N TRP A 83 -6.47 6.54 5.69
CA TRP A 83 -5.16 6.90 5.19
C TRP A 83 -5.26 7.78 3.94
N MET A 84 -4.30 8.66 3.77
CA MET A 84 -4.12 9.49 2.58
C MET A 84 -2.75 9.22 1.97
N ILE A 85 -2.71 9.10 0.65
CA ILE A 85 -1.48 8.96 -0.13
C ILE A 85 -1.25 10.27 -0.88
N HIS A 86 -0.07 10.84 -0.71
CA HIS A 86 0.39 12.01 -1.46
C HIS A 86 1.63 11.67 -2.28
N GLN A 87 1.81 12.34 -3.40
CA GLN A 87 3.00 12.25 -4.24
C GLN A 87 4.20 12.91 -3.53
N GLY A 88 5.38 12.30 -3.70
CA GLY A 88 6.62 12.77 -3.10
C GLY A 88 6.56 12.86 -1.57
N GLU A 89 7.36 13.75 -1.01
CA GLU A 89 7.29 14.12 0.41
C GLU A 89 6.41 15.35 0.63
N SER A 90 5.11 15.21 0.41
CA SER A 90 4.15 16.32 0.57
C SER A 90 2.93 15.95 1.43
N SER A 91 2.18 16.99 1.80
CA SER A 91 0.82 16.92 2.34
C SER A 91 -0.09 17.97 1.72
N GLU A 92 0.34 18.57 0.62
CA GLU A 92 -0.45 19.57 -0.09
C GLU A 92 -1.52 18.90 -0.92
N ARG A 93 -2.67 19.58 -1.08
CA ARG A 93 -3.81 19.05 -1.86
C ARG A 93 -3.43 18.75 -3.32
N ASN A 94 -2.52 19.53 -3.90
CA ASN A 94 -2.07 19.36 -5.29
C ASN A 94 -1.28 18.07 -5.50
N HIS A 95 -0.73 17.50 -4.42
CA HIS A 95 -0.02 16.22 -4.46
C HIS A 95 -0.90 15.06 -3.96
N PHE A 96 -2.19 15.28 -3.68
CA PHE A 96 -3.07 14.22 -3.21
C PHE A 96 -3.35 13.21 -4.33
N LEU A 97 -3.08 11.92 -4.05
CA LEU A 97 -3.29 10.83 -5.00
C LEU A 97 -4.59 10.08 -4.72
N CYS A 98 -4.74 9.58 -3.49
CA CYS A 98 -5.93 8.83 -3.10
C CYS A 98 -6.14 8.74 -1.59
N THR A 99 -7.35 8.38 -1.21
CA THR A 99 -7.73 7.99 0.15
C THR A 99 -7.97 6.49 0.23
N VAL A 100 -7.51 5.87 1.31
CA VAL A 100 -7.77 4.46 1.65
C VAL A 100 -8.53 4.42 2.96
N GLN A 101 -9.64 3.70 3.02
CA GLN A 101 -10.46 3.60 4.24
C GLN A 101 -11.14 2.24 4.35
N LYS A 102 -11.52 1.83 5.57
CA LYS A 102 -12.25 0.58 5.80
C LYS A 102 -13.58 0.56 5.04
N SER A 103 -13.83 -0.52 4.30
CA SER A 103 -15.14 -0.76 3.67
C SER A 103 -16.17 -1.00 4.78
N ASN A 104 -17.16 -0.13 4.88
CA ASN A 104 -18.35 -0.23 5.74
C ASN A 104 -18.10 -0.72 7.19
N ALA A 105 -18.04 0.21 8.15
CA ALA A 105 -17.63 -0.03 9.54
C ALA A 105 -18.40 -1.13 10.31
N LEU A 106 -19.56 -1.55 9.82
CA LEU A 106 -20.45 -2.54 10.45
C LEU A 106 -20.23 -4.00 9.98
N ARG A 107 -19.44 -4.25 8.94
CA ARG A 107 -19.16 -5.62 8.46
C ARG A 107 -17.87 -6.18 9.09
N ILE A 108 -17.94 -7.43 9.54
CA ILE A 108 -16.81 -8.22 10.10
C ILE A 108 -15.72 -8.48 9.05
N LYS A 109 -16.03 -8.33 7.75
CA LYS A 109 -15.03 -8.48 6.68
C LYS A 109 -14.09 -7.29 6.68
N ASN A 110 -12.82 -7.55 6.98
CA ASN A 110 -11.74 -6.59 6.93
C ASN A 110 -11.40 -6.30 5.46
N ASN A 111 -12.10 -5.35 4.85
CA ASN A 111 -11.88 -4.88 3.48
C ASN A 111 -11.54 -3.38 3.51
N LEU A 112 -10.82 -2.89 2.49
CA LEU A 112 -10.56 -1.47 2.29
C LEU A 112 -11.11 -1.02 0.94
N ASP A 113 -11.60 0.22 0.89
CA ASP A 113 -11.97 0.90 -0.34
C ASP A 113 -10.97 2.04 -0.60
N VAL A 114 -10.58 2.19 -1.87
CA VAL A 114 -9.67 3.24 -2.32
C VAL A 114 -10.42 4.20 -3.24
N PHE A 115 -10.23 5.50 -3.01
CA PHE A 115 -10.86 6.60 -3.74
C PHE A 115 -9.77 7.53 -4.26
N LEU A 116 -9.65 7.66 -5.59
CA LEU A 116 -8.69 8.54 -6.25
C LEU A 116 -9.13 10.01 -6.13
N GLY A 117 -8.15 10.92 -6.01
CA GLY A 117 -8.43 12.34 -5.78
C GLY A 117 -8.93 13.13 -6.98
N ASN A 118 -8.81 12.58 -8.19
CA ASN A 118 -9.09 13.29 -9.43
C ASN A 118 -10.53 13.11 -9.97
N ARG A 119 -11.48 12.66 -9.13
CA ARG A 119 -12.87 12.43 -9.56
C ARG A 119 -13.83 13.32 -8.78
N TYR A 120 -14.65 14.07 -9.53
CA TYR A 120 -15.81 14.78 -9.00
C TYR A 120 -16.80 13.77 -8.39
N LYS A 121 -16.69 13.59 -7.08
CA LYS A 121 -17.68 13.19 -6.05
C LYS A 121 -18.79 12.15 -6.29
N ASP A 122 -19.01 11.56 -7.45
CA ASP A 122 -20.22 10.76 -7.72
C ASP A 122 -20.02 9.37 -8.34
N HIS A 123 -18.81 8.82 -8.21
CA HIS A 123 -18.55 7.44 -8.61
C HIS A 123 -18.02 6.64 -7.41
N GLY A 124 -18.48 5.40 -7.29
CA GLY A 124 -18.14 4.49 -6.21
C GLY A 124 -16.63 4.21 -6.10
N ARG A 125 -16.25 3.29 -5.20
CA ARG A 125 -14.85 2.90 -4.97
C ARG A 125 -14.09 2.62 -6.28
N ASP A 126 -12.90 3.19 -6.45
CA ASP A 126 -12.04 2.94 -7.62
C ASP A 126 -11.35 1.57 -7.50
N PHE A 127 -10.91 1.23 -6.29
CA PHE A 127 -10.34 -0.07 -5.97
C PHE A 127 -10.95 -0.64 -4.70
N HIS A 128 -10.91 -1.96 -4.62
CA HIS A 128 -11.34 -2.72 -3.47
C HIS A 128 -10.26 -3.70 -3.05
N VAL A 129 -9.89 -3.62 -1.79
CA VAL A 129 -8.95 -4.54 -1.16
C VAL A 129 -9.76 -5.51 -0.33
N THR A 130 -9.65 -6.79 -0.65
CA THR A 130 -10.35 -7.85 0.07
C THR A 130 -9.40 -8.98 0.44
N GLY A 131 -9.57 -9.53 1.64
CA GLY A 131 -8.68 -10.58 2.13
C GLY A 131 -8.95 -10.95 3.57
N SER A 132 -8.01 -11.72 4.12
CA SER A 132 -7.95 -12.04 5.53
C SER A 132 -6.80 -11.22 6.12
N PHE A 133 -7.14 -10.14 6.82
CA PHE A 133 -6.12 -9.31 7.47
C PHE A 133 -5.46 -10.03 8.65
N SER A 134 -6.14 -11.03 9.25
CA SER A 134 -5.52 -11.90 10.26
C SER A 134 -4.39 -12.76 9.68
N SER A 135 -4.45 -13.13 8.39
CA SER A 135 -3.36 -13.80 7.68
C SER A 135 -2.50 -12.83 6.85
N LEU A 136 -2.72 -11.52 7.01
CA LEU A 136 -2.05 -10.44 6.28
C LEU A 136 -2.01 -10.64 4.75
N SER A 137 -3.00 -11.37 4.23
CA SER A 137 -3.07 -11.76 2.81
C SER A 137 -4.33 -11.18 2.19
N PHE A 138 -4.17 -10.54 1.02
CA PHE A 138 -5.27 -9.81 0.37
C PHE A 138 -5.08 -9.73 -1.14
N LYS A 139 -6.16 -9.36 -1.83
CA LYS A 139 -6.20 -9.07 -3.26
C LYS A 139 -6.66 -7.63 -3.47
N VAL A 140 -6.12 -6.99 -4.49
CA VAL A 140 -6.56 -5.66 -4.94
C VAL A 140 -7.36 -5.86 -6.21
N ILE A 141 -8.57 -5.31 -6.23
CA ILE A 141 -9.56 -5.48 -7.29
C ILE A 141 -9.94 -4.11 -7.83
N ARG A 142 -9.92 -3.95 -9.15
CA ARG A 142 -10.46 -2.78 -9.85
C ARG A 142 -11.68 -3.22 -10.67
N ALA A 143 -12.82 -2.55 -10.47
CA ALA A 143 -14.11 -3.02 -10.98
C ALA A 143 -14.38 -4.49 -10.56
N ASN A 144 -14.11 -5.45 -11.44
CA ASN A 144 -14.25 -6.89 -11.19
C ASN A 144 -12.98 -7.70 -11.50
N THR A 145 -11.84 -7.04 -11.77
CA THR A 145 -10.58 -7.69 -12.14
C THR A 145 -9.59 -7.59 -11.00
N VAL A 146 -8.95 -8.71 -10.66
CA VAL A 146 -7.83 -8.73 -9.71
C VAL A 146 -6.60 -8.13 -10.39
N ILE A 147 -6.06 -7.07 -9.80
CA ILE A 147 -4.89 -6.34 -10.32
C ILE A 147 -3.62 -6.58 -9.49
N ALA A 148 -3.77 -7.12 -8.28
CA ALA A 148 -2.65 -7.61 -7.50
C ALA A 148 -3.07 -8.65 -6.45
N GLU A 149 -2.13 -9.50 -6.06
CA GLU A 149 -2.26 -10.47 -4.98
C GLU A 149 -1.10 -10.31 -3.98
N VAL A 150 -1.42 -10.26 -2.70
CA VAL A 150 -0.45 -10.19 -1.60
C VAL A 150 -0.65 -11.41 -0.71
N ARG A 151 0.42 -12.15 -0.48
CA ARG A 151 0.44 -13.33 0.39
C ARG A 151 1.50 -13.16 1.44
N HIS A 152 1.11 -13.29 2.71
CA HIS A 152 2.07 -13.36 3.79
C HIS A 152 2.86 -14.67 3.68
N ASN A 153 4.18 -14.54 3.62
CA ASN A 153 5.10 -15.66 3.54
C ASN A 153 5.64 -15.93 4.95
N PHE A 154 4.98 -16.84 5.66
CA PHE A 154 5.39 -17.21 7.01
C PHE A 154 6.77 -17.89 6.94
N THR A 155 7.79 -17.25 7.52
CA THR A 155 9.12 -17.83 7.67
C THR A 155 9.35 -18.14 9.15
N TRP A 156 10.13 -19.17 9.46
CA TRP A 156 10.43 -19.57 10.85
C TRP A 156 11.04 -18.43 11.70
N GLY A 157 11.59 -17.39 11.07
CA GLY A 157 12.09 -16.17 11.72
C GLY A 157 11.06 -15.06 11.95
N SER A 158 9.79 -15.26 11.57
CA SER A 158 8.75 -14.23 11.65
C SER A 158 8.36 -13.85 13.09
N CYS A 159 8.69 -14.70 14.06
CA CYS A 159 8.47 -14.44 15.48
C CYS A 159 9.35 -13.32 16.08
N LYS A 160 10.26 -12.70 15.32
CA LYS A 160 11.16 -11.62 15.79
C LYS A 160 10.89 -10.25 15.13
N GLY A 161 9.62 -9.93 14.85
CA GLY A 161 9.26 -8.63 14.26
C GLY A 161 9.74 -8.43 12.82
N LYS A 162 9.93 -9.54 12.09
CA LYS A 162 10.31 -9.57 10.68
C LYS A 162 9.22 -10.28 9.89
N GLU A 163 8.62 -9.61 8.93
CA GLU A 163 7.60 -10.23 8.07
C GLU A 163 8.07 -10.22 6.63
N SER A 164 7.60 -11.19 5.86
CA SER A 164 7.88 -11.28 4.43
C SER A 164 6.58 -11.51 3.68
N PHE A 165 6.41 -10.83 2.56
CA PHE A 165 5.23 -10.90 1.74
C PHE A 165 5.66 -11.19 0.29
N LYS A 166 4.94 -12.10 -0.35
CA LYS A 166 5.01 -12.28 -1.80
C LYS A 166 3.91 -11.44 -2.42
N VAL A 167 4.29 -10.53 -3.30
CA VAL A 167 3.38 -9.59 -3.97
C VAL A 167 3.44 -9.87 -5.46
N LYS A 168 2.32 -10.22 -6.06
CA LYS A 168 2.17 -10.37 -7.50
C LYS A 168 1.37 -9.20 -8.03
N VAL A 169 1.97 -8.41 -8.91
CA VAL A 169 1.33 -7.25 -9.56
C VAL A 169 1.14 -7.58 -11.04
N TYR A 170 -0.09 -7.47 -11.53
CA TYR A 170 -0.42 -7.76 -12.93
C TYR A 170 0.10 -6.66 -13.88
N PRO A 171 0.19 -6.92 -15.20
CA PRO A 171 0.70 -5.95 -16.16
C PRO A 171 0.00 -4.59 -16.08
N GLU A 172 0.75 -3.53 -16.35
CA GLU A 172 0.28 -2.15 -16.41
C GLU A 172 -0.34 -1.62 -15.10
N VAL A 173 0.00 -2.26 -13.98
CA VAL A 173 -0.40 -1.83 -12.63
C VAL A 173 0.79 -1.25 -11.90
N ASP A 174 0.57 -0.09 -11.30
CA ASP A 174 1.55 0.63 -10.48
C ASP A 174 1.92 -0.18 -9.23
N TYR A 175 3.13 -0.77 -9.23
CA TYR A 175 3.56 -1.59 -8.11
C TYR A 175 3.85 -0.77 -6.85
N ALA A 176 4.19 0.52 -6.97
CA ALA A 176 4.39 1.40 -5.81
C ALA A 176 3.06 1.63 -5.08
N PHE A 177 1.97 1.78 -5.82
CA PHE A 177 0.63 1.82 -5.25
C PHE A 177 0.26 0.51 -4.50
N ILE A 178 0.57 -0.66 -5.07
CA ILE A 178 0.30 -1.95 -4.41
C ILE A 178 1.12 -2.08 -3.12
N VAL A 179 2.39 -1.70 -3.14
CA VAL A 179 3.24 -1.68 -1.94
C VAL A 179 2.69 -0.72 -0.89
N ALA A 180 2.19 0.45 -1.28
CA ALA A 180 1.56 1.40 -0.36
C ALA A 180 0.33 0.81 0.33
N LEU A 181 -0.53 0.07 -0.38
CA LEU A 181 -1.68 -0.62 0.21
C LEU A 181 -1.26 -1.71 1.21
N LEU A 182 -0.19 -2.45 0.91
CA LEU A 182 0.38 -3.42 1.83
C LEU A 182 0.84 -2.75 3.13
N VAL A 183 1.59 -1.65 3.03
CA VAL A 183 2.06 -0.90 4.19
C VAL A 183 0.89 -0.37 5.01
N ILE A 184 -0.13 0.22 4.37
CA ILE A 184 -1.33 0.73 5.06
C ILE A 184 -2.07 -0.38 5.79
N MET A 185 -2.27 -1.54 5.14
CA MET A 185 -2.97 -2.68 5.73
C MET A 185 -2.21 -3.18 6.97
N ASN A 186 -0.88 -3.31 6.85
CA ASN A 186 -0.05 -3.81 7.93
C ASN A 186 0.10 -2.82 9.09
N GLU A 187 0.23 -1.52 8.80
CA GLU A 187 0.24 -0.49 9.84
C GLU A 187 -1.12 -0.31 10.51
N SER A 188 -2.23 -0.67 9.87
CA SER A 188 -3.57 -0.53 10.47
C SER A 188 -4.01 -1.75 11.27
N TYR A 189 -3.51 -2.95 10.93
CA TYR A 189 -4.04 -4.21 11.46
C TYR A 189 -2.97 -5.26 11.84
N GLY A 190 -1.69 -5.04 11.54
CA GLY A 190 -0.58 -5.98 11.79
C GLY A 190 -0.05 -5.93 13.22
N HIS A 191 -0.94 -6.17 14.18
CA HIS A 191 -0.65 -6.33 15.62
C HIS A 191 -0.48 -7.79 16.02
#